data_AF-A0ABD7X8M0-F1
#
_entry.id   AF-A0ABD7X8M0-F1
#
_cell.length_a   1.000
_cell.length_b   1.000
_cell.length_c   1.000
_cell.angle_alpha   90.00
_cell.angle_beta   90.00
_cell.angle_gamma   90.00
#
_symmetry.space_group_name_H-M   'P 1'
#
loop_
_entity.id
_entity.type
_entity.pdbx_description
1 polymer ?
#
loop_
_entity_poly.entity_id
_entity_poly.type
_entity_poly.pdbx_seq_one_letter_code
_entity_poly.pdbx_strand_id
1 'polypeptide(L)'
;MNYKKTVVAVALIGGIGLGTVSTLDTNNVKADSHATVSKQVLTNQVNQVKNGQSTQQAQSAVTVSSWSEFEAALKDKNVTDVSLNNNIQVEAAFLAKGLTKNIHGNGHTIDADNHDVKLDTINAVGEIDNAKIVNTNSLGILWSDLSNVKVTYRNVEHSGKEMLQLYHGELILDGTVSSTSGSEEVFEGQHLTINPNAVVDFSNSSSSHSPIQIITSHGKMSVGSGAVLTVNSVAKCIDGVAYTQLENNGTMRLKSTAHQAIYLADHGEMNFNKGSRLTAIAHDEVNEGIKAYLGNIYVHSGAIFGVTSSGHQATILAGGKLIFEKGANYAVVNTNPRGAIFGSDVHTQVTLQSDNGIRTWNRENVTNENPDHEYKGEIESSFDIIGIENTVTQTDMQSNNTDFASTFKTKEVGKITGGNFNV
;
A
#
# COMPACT_ATOMS: atom_id res chain seq x y z
N MET A 1 -79.43 -1.13 30.43
CA MET A 1 -79.77 -1.01 29.00
C MET A 1 -78.51 -1.31 28.20
N ASN A 2 -78.56 -2.37 27.38
CA ASN A 2 -77.44 -2.86 26.57
C ASN A 2 -77.23 -1.97 25.34
N TYR A 3 -76.00 -1.54 25.10
CA TYR A 3 -75.56 -1.07 23.77
C TYR A 3 -74.58 -2.08 23.18
N LYS A 4 -74.95 -2.64 22.02
CA LYS A 4 -74.09 -3.49 21.18
C LYS A 4 -72.98 -2.65 20.55
N LYS A 5 -71.73 -3.08 20.73
CA LYS A 5 -70.55 -2.68 19.94
C LYS A 5 -70.47 -3.55 18.68
N THR A 6 -70.26 -2.93 17.52
CA THR A 6 -69.80 -3.59 16.30
C THR A 6 -68.27 -3.53 16.26
N VAL A 7 -67.64 -4.69 16.03
CA VAL A 7 -66.19 -4.89 15.94
C VAL A 7 -65.77 -4.81 14.48
N VAL A 8 -64.72 -4.04 14.17
CA VAL A 8 -63.96 -4.16 12.92
C VAL A 8 -62.62 -4.80 13.27
N ALA A 9 -62.34 -5.95 12.66
CA ALA A 9 -61.12 -6.70 12.82
C ALA A 9 -60.00 -6.13 11.94
N VAL A 10 -58.83 -5.90 12.52
CA VAL A 10 -57.57 -5.76 11.78
C VAL A 10 -56.67 -6.90 12.27
N ALA A 11 -56.29 -7.78 11.36
CA ALA A 11 -55.38 -8.88 11.62
C ALA A 11 -53.95 -8.34 11.83
N LEU A 12 -53.36 -8.68 12.97
CA LEU A 12 -51.93 -8.53 13.26
C LEU A 12 -51.36 -9.93 13.48
N ILE A 13 -50.36 -10.29 12.68
CA ILE A 13 -49.48 -11.45 12.88
C ILE A 13 -48.41 -11.03 13.90
N GLY A 14 -48.18 -11.86 14.92
CA GLY A 14 -47.50 -11.56 16.19
C GLY A 14 -45.98 -11.33 16.15
N GLY A 15 -45.32 -11.04 17.27
CA GLY A 15 -45.81 -10.93 18.64
C GLY A 15 -44.75 -10.41 19.63
N ILE A 16 -45.13 -10.47 20.91
CA ILE A 16 -44.31 -10.44 22.16
C ILE A 16 -43.54 -9.12 22.42
N GLY A 17 -43.74 -8.34 23.49
CA GLY A 17 -44.57 -8.39 24.69
C GLY A 17 -44.65 -6.97 25.30
N LEU A 18 -45.84 -6.54 25.72
CA LEU A 18 -46.25 -6.28 27.11
C LEU A 18 -45.39 -5.27 27.90
N GLY A 19 -45.96 -4.08 28.10
CA GLY A 19 -45.56 -3.12 29.13
C GLY A 19 -46.52 -1.94 29.19
N THR A 20 -47.38 -1.92 30.20
CA THR A 20 -48.58 -1.10 30.43
C THR A 20 -48.35 0.39 30.70
N VAL A 21 -49.32 1.22 30.31
CA VAL A 21 -49.48 2.64 30.70
C VAL A 21 -50.47 2.74 31.88
N SER A 22 -50.04 3.37 32.96
CA SER A 22 -50.83 4.00 34.04
C SER A 22 -49.82 4.72 34.94
N THR A 23 -49.94 5.97 35.39
CA THR A 23 -51.06 6.89 35.62
C THR A 23 -50.44 8.29 35.81
N LEU A 24 -51.17 9.34 35.40
CA LEU A 24 -50.84 10.71 35.79
C LEU A 24 -51.01 10.87 37.31
N ASP A 25 -50.02 11.48 37.95
CA ASP A 25 -50.20 12.16 39.23
C ASP A 25 -49.70 13.61 39.10
N THR A 26 -50.59 14.55 39.38
CA THR A 26 -50.39 15.98 39.30
C THR A 26 -49.91 16.48 40.65
N ASN A 27 -48.76 17.16 40.73
CA ASN A 27 -48.54 18.33 41.59
C ASN A 27 -47.16 18.99 41.41
N ASN A 28 -47.20 20.32 41.25
CA ASN A 28 -46.20 21.33 41.60
C ASN A 28 -44.92 21.59 40.76
N VAL A 29 -44.99 22.74 40.07
CA VAL A 29 -44.06 23.90 40.10
C VAL A 29 -42.96 24.02 39.03
N LYS A 30 -43.03 25.23 38.41
CA LYS A 30 -42.04 26.05 37.69
C LYS A 30 -41.96 25.93 36.17
N ALA A 31 -42.26 27.08 35.55
CA ALA A 31 -42.17 27.39 34.14
C ALA A 31 -40.73 27.29 33.64
N ASP A 32 -40.54 26.68 32.47
CA ASP A 32 -39.42 27.03 31.61
C ASP A 32 -39.73 26.87 30.12
N SER A 33 -39.06 27.73 29.36
CA SER A 33 -39.20 28.13 27.97
C SER A 33 -39.06 27.00 26.92
N HIS A 34 -40.16 26.59 26.26
CA HIS A 34 -40.10 25.62 25.14
C HIS A 34 -41.05 25.88 23.95
N ALA A 35 -41.36 27.14 23.65
CA ALA A 35 -42.23 27.48 22.50
C ALA A 35 -41.47 27.98 21.24
N THR A 36 -40.14 28.10 21.27
CA THR A 36 -39.37 28.71 20.15
C THR A 36 -38.59 27.68 19.30
N VAL A 37 -38.47 26.42 19.73
CA VAL A 37 -37.67 25.41 19.03
C VAL A 37 -38.42 24.78 17.84
N SER A 38 -39.75 24.72 17.88
CA SER A 38 -40.54 23.96 16.90
C SER A 38 -40.66 24.62 15.52
N LYS A 39 -40.47 25.94 15.39
CA LYS A 39 -40.49 26.63 14.08
C LYS A 39 -39.13 26.60 13.36
N GLN A 40 -38.03 26.48 14.10
CA GLN A 40 -36.69 26.43 13.50
C GLN A 40 -36.37 25.02 12.95
N VAL A 41 -36.95 23.97 13.55
CA VAL A 41 -36.80 22.58 13.08
C VAL A 41 -37.61 22.30 11.80
N LEU A 42 -38.78 22.93 11.62
CA LEU A 42 -39.60 22.74 10.43
C LEU A 42 -39.08 23.51 9.19
N THR A 43 -38.41 24.65 9.39
CA THR A 43 -37.79 25.40 8.27
C THR A 43 -36.51 24.72 7.75
N ASN A 44 -35.80 23.97 8.60
CA ASN A 44 -34.62 23.21 8.21
C ASN A 44 -34.94 21.90 7.47
N GLN A 45 -36.10 21.27 7.75
CA GLN A 45 -36.52 20.06 7.02
C GLN A 45 -37.10 20.36 5.63
N VAL A 46 -37.69 21.54 5.39
CA VAL A 46 -38.18 21.92 4.05
C VAL A 46 -37.02 22.34 3.11
N ASN A 47 -35.90 22.82 3.65
CA ASN A 47 -34.70 23.14 2.86
C ASN A 47 -33.82 21.92 2.57
N GLN A 48 -33.94 20.81 3.30
CA GLN A 48 -33.21 19.57 3.00
C GLN A 48 -33.87 18.69 1.93
N VAL A 49 -35.16 18.89 1.62
CA VAL A 49 -35.84 18.15 0.53
C VAL A 49 -35.59 18.79 -0.84
N LYS A 50 -35.07 20.03 -0.92
CA LYS A 50 -34.69 20.69 -2.18
C LYS A 50 -33.23 20.54 -2.61
N ASN A 51 -32.35 20.02 -1.73
CA ASN A 51 -30.94 19.74 -2.06
C ASN A 51 -30.63 18.23 -2.15
N GLY A 52 -31.67 17.39 -2.14
CA GLY A 52 -31.58 15.94 -2.33
C GLY A 52 -31.70 15.47 -3.78
N GLN A 53 -31.54 16.36 -4.77
CA GLN A 53 -31.21 15.93 -6.12
C GLN A 53 -29.72 15.63 -6.15
N SER A 54 -29.38 14.34 -6.10
CA SER A 54 -28.17 13.83 -6.72
C SER A 54 -28.01 14.50 -8.08
N THR A 55 -27.06 15.43 -8.19
CA THR A 55 -26.45 15.71 -9.49
C THR A 55 -25.59 14.49 -9.80
N GLN A 56 -26.26 13.41 -10.23
CA GLN A 56 -25.65 12.42 -11.09
C GLN A 56 -25.24 13.23 -12.31
N GLN A 57 -24.00 13.75 -12.29
CA GLN A 57 -23.43 14.52 -13.37
C GLN A 57 -23.66 13.68 -14.62
N ALA A 58 -24.43 14.18 -15.57
CA ALA A 58 -24.83 13.40 -16.74
C ALA A 58 -23.56 12.86 -17.39
N GLN A 59 -23.38 11.55 -17.28
CA GLN A 59 -22.22 10.82 -17.78
C GLN A 59 -22.28 10.92 -19.31
N SER A 60 -21.50 11.84 -19.90
CA SER A 60 -21.43 11.99 -21.35
C SER A 60 -20.36 11.04 -21.85
N ALA A 61 -20.79 9.99 -22.52
CA ALA A 61 -19.94 8.97 -23.10
C ALA A 61 -19.78 9.21 -24.61
N VAL A 62 -18.55 9.08 -25.10
CA VAL A 62 -18.22 9.19 -26.53
C VAL A 62 -17.34 8.03 -26.97
N THR A 63 -17.46 7.66 -28.24
CA THR A 63 -16.56 6.69 -28.89
C THR A 63 -15.64 7.43 -29.84
N VAL A 64 -14.34 7.12 -29.79
CA VAL A 64 -13.30 7.80 -30.58
C VAL A 64 -12.48 6.78 -31.36
N SER A 65 -12.04 7.15 -32.56
CA SER A 65 -11.25 6.31 -33.46
C SER A 65 -10.03 7.02 -34.05
N SER A 66 -9.77 8.27 -33.62
CA SER A 66 -8.65 9.11 -34.07
C SER A 66 -8.12 10.02 -32.96
N TRP A 67 -6.90 10.52 -33.14
CA TRP A 67 -6.27 11.50 -32.25
C TRP A 67 -7.17 12.72 -31.97
N SER A 68 -7.67 13.36 -33.02
CA SER A 68 -8.47 14.58 -32.89
C SER A 68 -9.76 14.37 -32.09
N GLU A 69 -10.39 13.21 -32.22
CA GLU A 69 -11.59 12.86 -31.45
C GLU A 69 -11.24 12.58 -29.99
N PHE A 70 -10.15 11.85 -29.74
CA PHE A 70 -9.65 11.56 -28.40
C PHE A 70 -9.27 12.84 -27.65
N GLU A 71 -8.50 13.73 -28.28
CA GLU A 71 -8.09 15.01 -27.70
C GLU A 71 -9.31 15.90 -27.41
N ALA A 72 -10.26 16.01 -28.35
CA ALA A 72 -11.48 16.80 -28.17
C ALA A 72 -12.33 16.27 -27.02
N ALA A 73 -12.51 14.95 -26.92
CA ALA A 73 -13.26 14.30 -25.85
C ALA A 73 -12.64 14.55 -24.47
N LEU A 74 -11.31 14.47 -24.36
CA LEU A 74 -10.61 14.71 -23.10
C LEU A 74 -10.55 16.20 -22.73
N LYS A 75 -10.58 17.12 -23.70
CA LYS A 75 -10.69 18.58 -23.46
C LYS A 75 -12.10 19.04 -23.12
N ASP A 76 -13.16 18.29 -23.46
CA ASP A 76 -14.53 18.63 -23.07
C ASP A 76 -14.78 18.26 -21.60
N LYS A 77 -14.97 19.27 -20.75
CA LYS A 77 -15.22 19.08 -19.30
C LYS A 77 -16.49 18.29 -18.97
N ASN A 78 -17.41 18.12 -19.93
CA ASN A 78 -18.67 17.41 -19.72
C ASN A 78 -18.59 15.94 -20.15
N VAL A 79 -17.62 15.57 -20.98
CA VAL A 79 -17.35 14.17 -21.34
C VAL A 79 -16.63 13.50 -20.18
N THR A 80 -17.20 12.42 -19.68
CA THR A 80 -16.62 11.63 -18.58
C THR A 80 -16.06 10.31 -19.06
N ASP A 81 -16.61 9.74 -20.14
CA ASP A 81 -16.26 8.41 -20.63
C ASP A 81 -15.88 8.46 -22.10
N VAL A 82 -14.73 7.88 -22.42
CA VAL A 82 -14.15 7.86 -23.76
C VAL A 82 -13.83 6.41 -24.10
N SER A 83 -14.57 5.81 -25.01
CA SER A 83 -14.30 4.45 -25.49
C SER A 83 -13.49 4.48 -26.77
N LEU A 84 -12.40 3.73 -26.81
CA LEU A 84 -11.61 3.54 -28.03
C LEU A 84 -12.30 2.54 -28.95
N ASN A 85 -12.36 2.86 -30.24
CA ASN A 85 -12.78 1.97 -31.33
C ASN A 85 -11.67 1.78 -32.38
N ASN A 86 -10.50 2.35 -32.12
CA ASN A 86 -9.28 2.13 -32.86
C ASN A 86 -8.07 2.43 -31.97
N ASN A 87 -6.88 2.05 -32.39
CA ASN A 87 -5.65 2.53 -31.77
C ASN A 87 -5.52 4.05 -31.95
N ILE A 88 -4.96 4.72 -30.95
CA ILE A 88 -4.74 6.17 -30.94
C ILE A 88 -3.25 6.44 -30.87
N GLN A 89 -2.72 7.26 -31.78
CA GLN A 89 -1.41 7.89 -31.62
C GLN A 89 -1.63 9.32 -31.11
N VAL A 90 -1.00 9.67 -30.00
CA VAL A 90 -1.04 11.01 -29.41
C VAL A 90 -0.06 11.89 -30.18
N GLU A 91 -0.50 13.04 -30.71
CA GLU A 91 0.37 13.90 -31.56
C GLU A 91 0.86 15.16 -30.85
N ALA A 92 0.33 15.46 -29.66
CA ALA A 92 0.78 16.59 -28.84
C ALA A 92 0.42 16.39 -27.37
N ALA A 93 1.19 17.02 -26.48
CA ALA A 93 0.82 17.11 -25.08
C ALA A 93 -0.39 18.05 -24.88
N PHE A 94 -1.29 17.71 -23.96
CA PHE A 94 -2.46 18.55 -23.69
C PHE A 94 -3.05 18.35 -22.29
N LEU A 95 -3.97 19.25 -21.94
CA LEU A 95 -4.67 19.27 -20.66
C LEU A 95 -6.06 18.64 -20.82
N ALA A 96 -6.30 17.50 -20.18
CA ALA A 96 -7.63 16.95 -20.00
C ALA A 96 -8.40 17.78 -18.95
N LYS A 97 -9.67 18.07 -19.22
CA LYS A 97 -10.49 19.01 -18.42
C LYS A 97 -11.67 18.30 -17.78
N GLY A 98 -12.04 18.72 -16.57
CA GLY A 98 -13.17 18.17 -15.83
C GLY A 98 -12.71 17.33 -14.64
N LEU A 99 -13.67 16.91 -13.81
CA LEU A 99 -13.39 16.16 -12.59
C LEU A 99 -13.23 14.65 -12.81
N THR A 100 -13.69 14.12 -13.93
CA THR A 100 -13.70 12.67 -14.18
C THR A 100 -13.37 12.40 -15.64
N LYS A 101 -12.43 11.47 -15.88
CA LYS A 101 -12.06 10.98 -17.21
C LYS A 101 -11.77 9.48 -17.17
N ASN A 102 -12.67 8.70 -17.76
CA ASN A 102 -12.53 7.26 -17.90
C ASN A 102 -12.25 6.94 -19.37
N ILE A 103 -11.14 6.27 -19.64
CA ILE A 103 -10.71 5.86 -20.98
C ILE A 103 -10.87 4.34 -21.05
N HIS A 104 -11.90 3.89 -21.76
CA HIS A 104 -12.18 2.49 -22.02
C HIS A 104 -11.38 2.04 -23.24
N GLY A 105 -10.25 1.39 -23.01
CA GLY A 105 -9.30 1.00 -24.06
C GLY A 105 -9.85 -0.05 -25.01
N ASN A 106 -10.78 -0.90 -24.58
CA ASN A 106 -11.40 -1.95 -25.39
C ASN A 106 -10.38 -2.88 -26.12
N GLY A 107 -9.19 -3.06 -25.53
CA GLY A 107 -8.08 -3.84 -26.11
C GLY A 107 -7.24 -3.08 -27.14
N HIS A 108 -7.51 -1.80 -27.38
CA HIS A 108 -6.73 -0.95 -28.28
C HIS A 108 -5.47 -0.39 -27.62
N THR A 109 -4.56 0.09 -28.47
CA THR A 109 -3.32 0.74 -28.07
C THR A 109 -3.47 2.26 -28.04
N ILE A 110 -2.95 2.89 -26.99
CA ILE A 110 -2.63 4.32 -26.93
C ILE A 110 -1.11 4.43 -27.08
N ASP A 111 -0.66 4.84 -28.26
CA ASP A 111 0.73 5.23 -28.50
C ASP A 111 0.91 6.69 -28.09
N ALA A 112 1.61 6.92 -26.99
CA ALA A 112 1.80 8.25 -26.45
C ALA A 112 2.78 9.09 -27.29
N ASP A 113 3.59 8.47 -28.18
CA ASP A 113 4.59 9.15 -29.03
C ASP A 113 5.43 10.20 -28.26
N ASN A 114 5.81 9.86 -27.03
CA ASN A 114 6.56 10.71 -26.09
C ASN A 114 5.85 12.05 -25.75
N HIS A 115 4.52 12.09 -25.87
CA HIS A 115 3.64 13.13 -25.37
C HIS A 115 2.89 12.68 -24.12
N ASP A 116 2.37 13.64 -23.37
CA ASP A 116 1.68 13.43 -22.10
C ASP A 116 0.27 14.04 -22.10
N VAL A 117 -0.57 13.52 -21.20
CA VAL A 117 -1.93 14.04 -20.98
C VAL A 117 -2.08 14.37 -19.52
N LYS A 118 -2.21 15.65 -19.19
CA LYS A 118 -2.35 16.10 -17.79
C LYS A 118 -3.81 16.14 -17.36
N LEU A 119 -4.13 15.58 -16.19
CA LEU A 119 -5.36 15.92 -15.47
C LEU A 119 -5.20 17.29 -14.79
N ASP A 120 -5.87 18.30 -15.33
CA ASP A 120 -5.68 19.72 -14.94
C ASP A 120 -6.79 20.23 -14.00
N THR A 121 -7.24 19.39 -13.07
CA THR A 121 -8.24 19.77 -12.05
C THR A 121 -7.94 19.10 -10.72
N ILE A 122 -7.95 19.87 -9.61
CA ILE A 122 -7.79 19.35 -8.25
C ILE A 122 -8.92 18.35 -7.95
N ASN A 123 -8.60 17.26 -7.27
CA ASN A 123 -9.53 16.14 -7.00
C ASN A 123 -10.04 15.42 -8.27
N ALA A 124 -9.37 15.58 -9.43
CA ALA A 124 -9.75 14.83 -10.62
C ALA A 124 -9.58 13.32 -10.39
N VAL A 125 -10.47 12.54 -10.98
CA VAL A 125 -10.40 11.09 -11.03
C VAL A 125 -10.23 10.64 -12.48
N GLY A 126 -9.16 9.92 -12.75
CA GLY A 126 -8.87 9.28 -14.01
C GLY A 126 -9.03 7.76 -13.93
N GLU A 127 -9.48 7.13 -15.01
CA GLU A 127 -9.39 5.69 -15.20
C GLU A 127 -8.90 5.39 -16.61
N ILE A 128 -8.01 4.41 -16.75
CA ILE A 128 -7.73 3.73 -18.01
C ILE A 128 -7.92 2.25 -17.78
N ASP A 129 -8.81 1.64 -18.55
CA ASP A 129 -9.04 0.20 -18.48
C ASP A 129 -8.85 -0.51 -19.82
N ASN A 130 -8.39 -1.76 -19.75
CA ASN A 130 -8.29 -2.68 -20.90
C ASN A 130 -7.57 -2.05 -22.10
N ALA A 131 -6.36 -1.53 -21.87
CA ALA A 131 -5.57 -0.80 -22.86
C ALA A 131 -4.11 -1.25 -22.86
N LYS A 132 -3.46 -1.11 -24.02
CA LYS A 132 -2.00 -1.10 -24.11
C LYS A 132 -1.52 0.34 -24.26
N ILE A 133 -0.60 0.79 -23.42
CA ILE A 133 -0.02 2.14 -23.46
C ILE A 133 1.46 2.01 -23.81
N VAL A 134 1.91 2.66 -24.89
CA VAL A 134 3.30 2.57 -25.36
C VAL A 134 3.93 3.94 -25.56
N ASN A 135 5.28 3.98 -25.59
CA ASN A 135 6.08 5.15 -25.91
C ASN A 135 5.79 6.38 -25.04
N THR A 136 5.46 6.20 -23.76
CA THR A 136 5.28 7.32 -22.84
C THR A 136 6.57 8.11 -22.63
N ASN A 137 6.42 9.40 -22.34
CA ASN A 137 7.49 10.23 -21.79
C ASN A 137 7.63 10.03 -20.27
N SER A 138 8.36 10.91 -19.59
CA SER A 138 8.59 10.89 -18.13
C SER A 138 7.44 11.49 -17.32
N LEU A 139 6.20 11.40 -17.81
CA LEU A 139 5.01 11.94 -17.14
C LEU A 139 3.85 10.94 -17.28
N GLY A 140 3.59 10.47 -18.50
CA GLY A 140 2.56 9.47 -18.80
C GLY A 140 1.20 10.05 -19.18
N ILE A 141 0.19 9.18 -19.25
CA ILE A 141 -1.18 9.52 -19.65
C ILE A 141 -2.06 9.63 -18.41
N LEU A 142 -2.72 10.79 -18.23
CA LEU A 142 -3.44 11.20 -17.02
C LEU A 142 -2.55 11.57 -15.82
N TRP A 143 -1.33 12.03 -16.07
CA TRP A 143 -0.43 12.52 -15.01
C TRP A 143 -0.97 13.80 -14.34
N SER A 144 -0.47 14.12 -13.14
CA SER A 144 -0.82 15.37 -12.48
C SER A 144 0.16 15.78 -11.38
N ASP A 145 0.29 17.10 -11.20
CA ASP A 145 0.94 17.76 -10.07
C ASP A 145 -0.08 18.37 -9.09
N LEU A 146 -1.38 18.15 -9.32
CA LEU A 146 -2.45 18.72 -8.51
C LEU A 146 -2.83 17.81 -7.34
N SER A 147 -3.27 18.42 -6.25
CA SER A 147 -3.62 17.70 -5.03
C SER A 147 -4.83 16.78 -5.20
N ASN A 148 -4.80 15.64 -4.51
CA ASN A 148 -5.88 14.67 -4.38
C ASN A 148 -6.36 14.07 -5.71
N VAL A 149 -5.56 14.14 -6.78
CA VAL A 149 -5.86 13.45 -8.03
C VAL A 149 -5.74 11.95 -7.82
N LYS A 150 -6.68 11.17 -8.36
CA LYS A 150 -6.64 9.71 -8.31
C LYS A 150 -6.70 9.15 -9.72
N VAL A 151 -5.85 8.20 -10.05
CA VAL A 151 -5.86 7.53 -11.35
C VAL A 151 -5.90 6.03 -11.13
N THR A 152 -6.85 5.36 -11.77
CA THR A 152 -6.95 3.90 -11.76
C THR A 152 -6.48 3.33 -13.09
N TYR A 153 -5.50 2.43 -13.08
CA TYR A 153 -5.16 1.60 -14.24
C TYR A 153 -5.67 0.18 -13.99
N ARG A 154 -6.57 -0.32 -14.86
CA ARG A 154 -7.16 -1.66 -14.76
C ARG A 154 -6.90 -2.47 -16.02
N ASN A 155 -6.29 -3.64 -15.90
CA ASN A 155 -5.99 -4.48 -17.09
C ASN A 155 -5.16 -3.72 -18.14
N VAL A 156 -4.06 -3.08 -17.71
CA VAL A 156 -3.21 -2.23 -18.55
C VAL A 156 -1.83 -2.86 -18.75
N GLU A 157 -1.37 -2.90 -20.00
CA GLU A 157 0.02 -3.19 -20.34
C GLU A 157 0.72 -1.87 -20.72
N HIS A 158 1.79 -1.52 -20.02
CA HIS A 158 2.55 -0.29 -20.24
C HIS A 158 4.00 -0.56 -20.68
N SER A 159 4.49 0.25 -21.62
CA SER A 159 5.92 0.36 -21.93
C SER A 159 6.30 1.78 -22.33
N GLY A 160 7.45 2.27 -21.87
CA GLY A 160 7.91 3.62 -22.18
C GLY A 160 8.97 4.11 -21.22
N LYS A 161 9.04 5.43 -21.02
CA LYS A 161 9.96 6.01 -20.03
C LYS A 161 9.41 5.89 -18.62
N GLU A 162 8.16 6.30 -18.39
CA GLU A 162 7.47 6.21 -17.10
C GLU A 162 5.99 5.92 -17.32
N MET A 163 5.34 5.15 -16.43
CA MET A 163 3.91 4.86 -16.58
C MET A 163 3.06 6.05 -16.17
N LEU A 164 3.34 6.62 -14.99
CA LEU A 164 2.53 7.71 -14.46
C LEU A 164 3.23 8.46 -13.32
N GLN A 165 3.22 9.79 -13.43
CA GLN A 165 3.63 10.71 -12.36
C GLN A 165 2.41 11.38 -11.68
N LEU A 166 2.32 11.27 -10.35
CA LEU A 166 1.27 11.86 -9.50
C LEU A 166 1.83 12.47 -8.22
N TYR A 167 2.50 13.63 -8.30
CA TYR A 167 3.22 14.28 -7.19
C TYR A 167 2.43 14.35 -5.87
N HIS A 168 1.14 14.67 -5.95
CA HIS A 168 0.24 14.84 -4.80
C HIS A 168 -1.03 13.99 -4.93
N GLY A 169 -0.92 12.88 -5.66
CA GLY A 169 -2.05 12.03 -6.03
C GLY A 169 -1.85 10.56 -5.69
N GLU A 170 -2.81 9.76 -6.11
CA GLU A 170 -2.87 8.32 -5.88
C GLU A 170 -3.00 7.56 -7.20
N LEU A 171 -2.08 6.61 -7.44
CA LEU A 171 -2.26 5.58 -8.45
C LEU A 171 -2.91 4.35 -7.82
N ILE A 172 -3.97 3.85 -8.45
CA ILE A 172 -4.69 2.64 -8.06
C ILE A 172 -4.51 1.61 -9.18
N LEU A 173 -4.03 0.42 -8.85
CA LEU A 173 -3.82 -0.67 -9.81
C LEU A 173 -4.83 -1.79 -9.54
N ASP A 174 -5.51 -2.23 -10.59
CA ASP A 174 -6.57 -3.22 -10.51
C ASP A 174 -6.49 -4.24 -11.67
N GLY A 175 -7.01 -5.45 -11.46
CA GLY A 175 -6.89 -6.54 -12.43
C GLY A 175 -5.42 -6.91 -12.71
N THR A 176 -5.05 -7.07 -13.98
CA THR A 176 -3.66 -7.37 -14.38
C THR A 176 -2.98 -6.13 -14.94
N VAL A 177 -1.95 -5.60 -14.26
CA VAL A 177 -1.19 -4.44 -14.74
C VAL A 177 0.27 -4.82 -14.90
N SER A 178 0.87 -4.48 -16.03
CA SER A 178 2.32 -4.64 -16.23
C SER A 178 2.94 -3.36 -16.76
N SER A 179 4.18 -3.08 -16.35
CA SER A 179 4.92 -1.92 -16.81
C SER A 179 6.39 -2.25 -16.99
N THR A 180 6.92 -1.94 -18.16
CA THR A 180 8.36 -1.95 -18.42
C THR A 180 8.84 -0.51 -18.66
N SER A 181 9.70 -0.03 -17.78
CA SER A 181 10.36 1.27 -17.89
C SER A 181 11.84 1.11 -18.24
N GLY A 182 12.29 1.87 -19.25
CA GLY A 182 13.66 1.80 -19.75
C GLY A 182 14.65 2.74 -19.06
N SER A 183 14.17 3.89 -18.57
CA SER A 183 15.04 4.99 -18.12
C SER A 183 14.60 5.68 -16.82
N GLU A 184 13.29 5.83 -16.59
CA GLU A 184 12.73 6.52 -15.42
C GLU A 184 12.12 5.52 -14.43
N GLU A 185 11.24 5.97 -13.56
CA GLU A 185 10.40 5.17 -12.69
C GLU A 185 9.37 4.35 -13.51
N VAL A 186 8.64 3.47 -12.85
CA VAL A 186 7.32 3.06 -13.34
C VAL A 186 6.28 4.04 -12.80
N PHE A 187 6.32 4.31 -11.50
CA PHE A 187 5.44 5.25 -10.82
C PHE A 187 6.24 6.16 -9.90
N GLU A 188 6.05 7.47 -10.06
CA GLU A 188 6.51 8.50 -9.14
C GLU A 188 5.31 9.28 -8.58
N GLY A 189 5.09 9.26 -7.26
CA GLY A 189 3.97 10.03 -6.69
C GLY A 189 3.84 9.98 -5.18
N GLN A 190 2.66 10.33 -4.66
CA GLN A 190 2.41 10.32 -3.21
C GLN A 190 1.82 9.00 -2.71
N HIS A 191 0.84 8.44 -3.43
CA HIS A 191 0.16 7.23 -2.99
C HIS A 191 0.11 6.17 -4.09
N LEU A 192 0.37 4.91 -3.74
CA LEU A 192 0.21 3.75 -4.59
C LEU A 192 -0.66 2.71 -3.89
N THR A 193 -1.75 2.31 -4.53
CA THR A 193 -2.65 1.27 -4.04
C THR A 193 -2.75 0.15 -5.05
N ILE A 194 -2.33 -1.05 -4.66
CA ILE A 194 -2.56 -2.28 -5.43
C ILE A 194 -3.79 -2.95 -4.85
N ASN A 195 -4.89 -2.97 -5.60
CA ASN A 195 -6.16 -3.49 -5.10
C ASN A 195 -6.12 -4.99 -4.80
N PRO A 196 -7.01 -5.49 -3.93
CA PRO A 196 -7.12 -6.92 -3.64
C PRO A 196 -7.23 -7.77 -4.91
N ASN A 197 -6.50 -8.88 -4.94
CA ASN A 197 -6.41 -9.82 -6.06
C ASN A 197 -5.82 -9.26 -7.38
N ALA A 198 -5.32 -8.03 -7.41
CA ALA A 198 -4.61 -7.52 -8.57
C ALA A 198 -3.27 -8.25 -8.78
N VAL A 199 -2.85 -8.37 -10.03
CA VAL A 199 -1.54 -8.92 -10.42
C VAL A 199 -0.76 -7.80 -11.09
N VAL A 200 0.33 -7.38 -10.48
CA VAL A 200 1.14 -6.24 -10.91
C VAL A 200 2.58 -6.70 -11.14
N ASP A 201 3.09 -6.48 -12.35
CA ASP A 201 4.45 -6.82 -12.72
C ASP A 201 5.20 -5.59 -13.23
N PHE A 202 6.16 -5.09 -12.45
CA PHE A 202 6.99 -3.95 -12.79
C PHE A 202 8.42 -4.40 -13.11
N SER A 203 8.95 -3.88 -14.21
CA SER A 203 10.33 -4.07 -14.61
C SER A 203 10.96 -2.73 -14.92
N ASN A 204 12.15 -2.50 -14.38
CA ASN A 204 12.92 -1.30 -14.64
C ASN A 204 14.40 -1.63 -14.87
N SER A 205 14.97 -1.08 -15.94
CA SER A 205 16.39 -1.24 -16.28
C SER A 205 17.27 -0.06 -15.84
N SER A 206 16.69 0.97 -15.23
CA SER A 206 17.43 2.14 -14.76
C SER A 206 18.24 1.81 -13.52
N SER A 207 19.50 2.24 -13.51
CA SER A 207 20.34 2.18 -12.30
C SER A 207 20.13 3.37 -11.37
N SER A 208 19.43 4.41 -11.83
CA SER A 208 19.27 5.67 -11.09
C SER A 208 17.87 5.84 -10.52
N HIS A 209 16.87 5.21 -11.14
CA HIS A 209 15.45 5.42 -10.85
C HIS A 209 14.81 4.12 -10.35
N SER A 210 14.18 4.16 -9.18
CA SER A 210 13.48 2.99 -8.65
C SER A 210 12.10 2.87 -9.31
N PRO A 211 11.63 1.69 -9.77
CA PRO A 211 10.31 1.57 -10.40
C PRO A 211 9.17 2.14 -9.56
N ILE A 212 9.25 2.08 -8.23
CA ILE A 212 8.26 2.70 -7.34
C ILE A 212 8.96 3.78 -6.52
N GLN A 213 8.58 5.05 -6.74
CA GLN A 213 9.02 6.18 -5.93
C GLN A 213 7.85 6.87 -5.24
N ILE A 214 7.89 6.89 -3.92
CA ILE A 214 7.00 7.71 -3.09
C ILE A 214 7.75 8.99 -2.71
N ILE A 215 7.44 10.08 -3.41
CA ILE A 215 8.25 11.32 -3.39
C ILE A 215 7.71 12.45 -2.51
N THR A 216 6.49 12.27 -2.00
CA THR A 216 5.85 13.25 -1.10
C THR A 216 5.76 12.69 0.30
N SER A 217 6.14 13.50 1.30
CA SER A 217 6.10 13.14 2.72
C SER A 217 4.72 12.64 3.14
N HIS A 218 4.68 11.67 4.05
CA HIS A 218 3.46 10.96 4.45
C HIS A 218 2.76 10.23 3.29
N GLY A 219 3.50 9.89 2.25
CA GLY A 219 3.02 9.03 1.19
C GLY A 219 2.72 7.62 1.68
N LYS A 220 1.92 6.89 0.91
CA LYS A 220 1.46 5.55 1.29
C LYS A 220 1.53 4.58 0.12
N MET A 221 2.12 3.43 0.35
CA MET A 221 2.03 2.27 -0.53
C MET A 221 1.22 1.18 0.17
N SER A 222 0.21 0.62 -0.51
CA SER A 222 -0.56 -0.52 0.00
C SER A 222 -0.68 -1.65 -1.02
N VAL A 223 -0.48 -2.88 -0.56
CA VAL A 223 -0.70 -4.10 -1.33
C VAL A 223 -1.87 -4.87 -0.74
N GLY A 224 -2.98 -4.95 -1.47
CA GLY A 224 -4.23 -5.55 -1.03
C GLY A 224 -4.15 -7.06 -0.82
N SER A 225 -5.12 -7.62 -0.09
CA SER A 225 -5.20 -9.06 0.15
C SER A 225 -5.35 -9.85 -1.15
N GLY A 226 -4.62 -10.97 -1.26
CA GLY A 226 -4.61 -11.78 -2.48
C GLY A 226 -3.90 -11.13 -3.68
N ALA A 227 -3.49 -9.86 -3.59
CA ALA A 227 -2.75 -9.20 -4.65
C ALA A 227 -1.32 -9.77 -4.76
N VAL A 228 -0.75 -9.68 -5.95
CA VAL A 228 0.62 -10.07 -6.25
C VAL A 228 1.33 -8.89 -6.90
N LEU A 229 2.37 -8.39 -6.26
CA LEU A 229 3.30 -7.43 -6.82
C LEU A 229 4.65 -8.10 -7.08
N THR A 230 5.09 -8.10 -8.33
CA THR A 230 6.46 -8.47 -8.72
C THR A 230 7.19 -7.23 -9.19
N VAL A 231 8.39 -6.99 -8.67
CA VAL A 231 9.26 -5.89 -9.11
C VAL A 231 10.65 -6.43 -9.41
N ASN A 232 11.13 -6.19 -10.63
CA ASN A 232 12.52 -6.43 -11.03
C ASN A 232 13.17 -5.09 -11.36
N SER A 233 14.25 -4.75 -10.67
CA SER A 233 14.91 -3.46 -10.78
C SER A 233 16.42 -3.61 -10.84
N VAL A 234 17.10 -2.70 -11.55
CA VAL A 234 18.55 -2.50 -11.37
C VAL A 234 18.79 -1.65 -10.13
N ALA A 235 18.06 -0.53 -10.01
CA ALA A 235 17.98 0.33 -8.83
C ALA A 235 17.27 -0.36 -7.64
N LYS A 236 16.78 0.43 -6.68
CA LYS A 236 15.92 -0.10 -5.62
C LYS A 236 14.59 -0.55 -6.22
N CYS A 237 13.84 -1.45 -5.58
CA CYS A 237 12.48 -1.76 -6.05
C CYS A 237 11.48 -0.69 -5.58
N ILE A 238 11.62 -0.26 -4.33
CA ILE A 238 10.78 0.76 -3.69
C ILE A 238 11.69 1.78 -3.01
N ASP A 239 11.47 3.06 -3.31
CA ASP A 239 12.12 4.20 -2.67
C ASP A 239 11.03 5.15 -2.11
N GLY A 240 11.09 5.46 -0.82
CA GLY A 240 10.11 6.32 -0.17
C GLY A 240 10.76 7.41 0.66
N VAL A 241 10.25 8.63 0.55
CA VAL A 241 10.70 9.78 1.36
C VAL A 241 10.19 9.72 2.80
N ALA A 242 10.46 10.78 3.58
CA ALA A 242 10.14 10.83 5.01
C ALA A 242 8.67 10.48 5.32
N TYR A 243 8.48 9.74 6.41
CA TYR A 243 7.19 9.28 6.92
C TYR A 243 6.36 8.41 5.96
N THR A 244 6.98 7.86 4.91
CA THR A 244 6.30 6.93 4.00
C THR A 244 5.80 5.69 4.75
N GLN A 245 4.56 5.30 4.46
CA GLN A 245 3.91 4.11 5.03
C GLN A 245 3.83 3.01 3.98
N LEU A 246 4.35 1.83 4.28
CA LEU A 246 4.21 0.63 3.46
C LEU A 246 3.36 -0.40 4.20
N GLU A 247 2.19 -0.74 3.65
CA GLU A 247 1.28 -1.74 4.19
C GLU A 247 1.14 -2.92 3.23
N ASN A 248 1.60 -4.10 3.65
CA ASN A 248 1.46 -5.32 2.86
C ASN A 248 0.42 -6.26 3.45
N ASN A 249 -0.64 -6.52 2.68
CA ASN A 249 -1.66 -7.55 2.94
C ASN A 249 -1.64 -8.66 1.88
N GLY A 250 -0.81 -8.54 0.84
CA GLY A 250 -0.73 -9.46 -0.29
C GLY A 250 0.65 -10.12 -0.40
N THR A 251 1.07 -10.43 -1.63
CA THR A 251 2.39 -10.98 -1.94
C THR A 251 3.26 -9.95 -2.65
N MET A 252 4.44 -9.67 -2.12
CA MET A 252 5.47 -8.87 -2.79
C MET A 252 6.69 -9.74 -3.11
N ARG A 253 7.13 -9.69 -4.37
CA ARG A 253 8.34 -10.34 -4.88
C ARG A 253 9.25 -9.25 -5.46
N LEU A 254 10.28 -8.89 -4.71
CA LEU A 254 11.15 -7.77 -5.03
C LEU A 254 12.55 -8.28 -5.33
N LYS A 255 13.10 -7.89 -6.47
CA LYS A 255 14.47 -8.21 -6.86
C LYS A 255 15.18 -6.96 -7.39
N SER A 256 16.19 -6.50 -6.65
CA SER A 256 17.11 -5.45 -7.09
C SER A 256 18.49 -6.05 -7.40
N THR A 257 19.12 -5.62 -8.50
CA THR A 257 20.43 -6.18 -8.91
C THR A 257 21.63 -5.36 -8.48
N ALA A 258 21.46 -4.09 -8.10
CA ALA A 258 22.58 -3.23 -7.69
C ALA A 258 22.34 -2.41 -6.41
N HIS A 259 21.12 -2.39 -5.88
CA HIS A 259 20.74 -1.59 -4.71
C HIS A 259 19.85 -2.37 -3.73
N GLN A 260 19.38 -1.73 -2.66
CA GLN A 260 18.42 -2.29 -1.71
C GLN A 260 17.10 -2.68 -2.37
N ALA A 261 16.39 -3.68 -1.85
CA ALA A 261 15.05 -3.98 -2.34
C ALA A 261 14.03 -2.91 -1.92
N ILE A 262 14.11 -2.44 -0.67
CA ILE A 262 13.22 -1.41 -0.12
C ILE A 262 14.05 -0.39 0.65
N TYR A 263 13.86 0.89 0.37
CA TYR A 263 14.40 1.98 1.17
C TYR A 263 13.27 2.95 1.53
N LEU A 264 13.08 3.18 2.83
CA LEU A 264 12.26 4.28 3.34
C LEU A 264 13.16 5.22 4.14
N ALA A 265 13.10 6.50 3.80
CA ALA A 265 13.77 7.58 4.50
C ALA A 265 13.14 7.84 5.89
N ASP A 266 13.56 8.93 6.53
CA ASP A 266 13.28 9.33 7.91
C ASP A 266 11.87 8.97 8.37
N HIS A 267 11.80 8.15 9.43
CA HIS A 267 10.56 7.79 10.13
C HIS A 267 9.52 7.05 9.28
N GLY A 268 9.95 6.39 8.20
CA GLY A 268 9.10 5.46 7.45
C GLY A 268 8.64 4.26 8.30
N GLU A 269 7.54 3.64 7.91
CA GLU A 269 7.00 2.46 8.59
C GLU A 269 6.62 1.37 7.59
N MET A 270 7.00 0.13 7.91
CA MET A 270 6.64 -1.07 7.15
C MET A 270 5.81 -2.01 8.01
N ASN A 271 4.58 -2.29 7.56
CA ASN A 271 3.65 -3.22 8.22
C ASN A 271 3.41 -4.43 7.31
N PHE A 272 3.89 -5.60 7.73
CA PHE A 272 3.64 -6.88 7.07
C PHE A 272 2.55 -7.63 7.81
N ASN A 273 1.33 -7.53 7.30
CA ASN A 273 0.12 -7.97 8.00
C ASN A 273 -0.10 -9.47 7.87
N LYS A 274 -1.02 -9.99 8.68
CA LYS A 274 -1.46 -11.39 8.65
C LYS A 274 -1.84 -11.84 7.23
N GLY A 275 -1.29 -12.97 6.79
CA GLY A 275 -1.54 -13.54 5.47
C GLY A 275 -0.71 -12.91 4.34
N SER A 276 0.07 -11.87 4.63
CA SER A 276 0.99 -11.27 3.66
C SER A 276 2.24 -12.12 3.45
N ARG A 277 2.88 -11.94 2.30
CA ARG A 277 4.18 -12.53 1.96
C ARG A 277 5.11 -11.47 1.40
N LEU A 278 6.32 -11.38 1.94
CA LEU A 278 7.46 -10.69 1.33
C LEU A 278 8.51 -11.71 0.89
N THR A 279 9.03 -11.54 -0.31
CA THR A 279 10.30 -12.13 -0.75
C THR A 279 11.12 -11.03 -1.41
N ALA A 280 12.10 -10.50 -0.69
CA ALA A 280 13.00 -9.45 -1.15
C ALA A 280 14.42 -9.99 -1.34
N ILE A 281 14.99 -9.74 -2.51
CA ILE A 281 16.37 -10.11 -2.85
C ILE A 281 17.09 -8.84 -3.31
N ALA A 282 18.13 -8.46 -2.60
CA ALA A 282 18.99 -7.34 -2.95
C ALA A 282 20.41 -7.84 -3.25
N HIS A 283 20.95 -7.49 -4.41
CA HIS A 283 22.32 -7.82 -4.80
C HIS A 283 23.29 -6.66 -4.61
N ASP A 284 22.93 -5.65 -3.81
CA ASP A 284 23.86 -4.62 -3.36
C ASP A 284 25.01 -5.29 -2.56
N GLU A 285 26.26 -4.97 -2.91
CA GLU A 285 27.46 -5.50 -2.24
C GLU A 285 27.91 -4.63 -1.06
N VAL A 286 27.31 -3.45 -0.90
CA VAL A 286 27.63 -2.48 0.15
C VAL A 286 26.49 -2.39 1.16
N ASN A 287 25.29 -2.03 0.71
CA ASN A 287 24.17 -1.68 1.57
C ASN A 287 23.29 -2.87 1.97
N GLU A 288 22.33 -2.58 2.83
CA GLU A 288 21.32 -3.52 3.33
C GLU A 288 20.36 -4.07 2.27
N GLY A 289 19.61 -5.11 2.63
CA GLY A 289 18.51 -5.61 1.80
C GLY A 289 17.28 -4.71 1.87
N ILE A 290 16.92 -4.27 3.09
CA ILE A 290 15.85 -3.32 3.33
C ILE A 290 16.23 -2.30 4.41
N LYS A 291 15.75 -1.06 4.26
CA LYS A 291 15.97 0.03 5.23
C LYS A 291 14.71 0.79 5.57
N ALA A 292 14.50 1.01 6.87
CA ALA A 292 13.61 2.01 7.44
C ALA A 292 14.45 2.98 8.30
N TYR A 293 14.94 4.06 7.71
CA TYR A 293 15.83 5.00 8.40
C TYR A 293 15.06 5.77 9.48
N LEU A 294 15.51 5.68 10.74
CA LEU A 294 14.77 6.17 11.93
C LEU A 294 13.32 5.66 12.02
N GLY A 295 13.04 4.57 11.30
CA GLY A 295 11.69 4.05 11.04
C GLY A 295 11.45 2.68 11.64
N ASN A 296 10.21 2.21 11.55
CA ASN A 296 9.78 0.97 12.16
C ASN A 296 9.50 -0.12 11.12
N ILE A 297 9.77 -1.37 11.50
CA ILE A 297 9.41 -2.55 10.73
C ILE A 297 8.66 -3.50 11.65
N TYR A 298 7.43 -3.84 11.28
CA TYR A 298 6.56 -4.77 11.99
C TYR A 298 6.21 -5.96 11.10
N VAL A 299 6.56 -7.15 11.58
CA VAL A 299 6.18 -8.42 10.96
C VAL A 299 5.16 -9.09 11.87
N HIS A 300 3.89 -8.98 11.49
CA HIS A 300 2.79 -9.39 12.34
C HIS A 300 2.56 -10.90 12.31
N SER A 301 1.82 -11.37 13.31
CA SER A 301 1.40 -12.76 13.42
C SER A 301 0.74 -13.27 12.12
N GLY A 302 1.23 -14.39 11.59
CA GLY A 302 0.73 -15.00 10.35
C GLY A 302 1.25 -14.37 9.05
N ALA A 303 2.17 -13.40 9.10
CA ALA A 303 2.91 -12.94 7.92
C ALA A 303 4.06 -13.91 7.57
N ILE A 304 4.45 -13.91 6.29
CA ILE A 304 5.65 -14.59 5.78
C ILE A 304 6.63 -13.53 5.30
N PHE A 305 7.82 -13.47 5.89
CA PHE A 305 8.79 -12.41 5.64
C PHE A 305 10.15 -12.96 5.28
N GLY A 306 10.55 -12.83 4.01
CA GLY A 306 11.84 -13.29 3.50
C GLY A 306 12.67 -12.14 2.93
N VAL A 307 13.89 -11.94 3.45
CA VAL A 307 14.85 -10.95 2.92
C VAL A 307 16.21 -11.61 2.75
N THR A 308 16.80 -11.47 1.57
CA THR A 308 18.17 -11.91 1.26
C THR A 308 18.98 -10.73 0.72
N SER A 309 20.20 -10.55 1.22
CA SER A 309 21.14 -9.52 0.79
C SER A 309 22.56 -10.06 0.64
N SER A 310 23.42 -9.31 -0.02
CA SER A 310 24.86 -9.58 -0.19
C SER A 310 25.76 -8.43 0.27
N GLY A 311 25.21 -7.47 1.01
CA GLY A 311 25.93 -6.28 1.46
C GLY A 311 26.87 -6.54 2.63
N HIS A 312 27.90 -5.71 2.76
CA HIS A 312 28.73 -5.66 3.97
C HIS A 312 27.97 -5.07 5.17
N GLN A 313 26.90 -4.30 4.93
CA GLN A 313 25.96 -3.87 5.95
C GLN A 313 24.95 -4.98 6.31
N ALA A 314 24.16 -4.76 7.36
CA ALA A 314 23.18 -5.70 7.84
C ALA A 314 22.05 -5.90 6.82
N THR A 315 21.44 -7.10 6.77
CA THR A 315 20.34 -7.36 5.82
C THR A 315 19.12 -6.47 6.05
N ILE A 316 18.82 -6.16 7.31
CA ILE A 316 17.74 -5.26 7.70
C ILE A 316 18.34 -4.13 8.55
N LEU A 317 18.07 -2.89 8.14
CA LEU A 317 18.32 -1.70 8.94
C LEU A 317 17.00 -1.06 9.35
N ALA A 318 16.75 -0.97 10.65
CA ALA A 318 15.62 -0.24 11.21
C ALA A 318 16.14 0.73 12.27
N GLY A 319 15.76 2.01 12.18
CA GLY A 319 16.21 3.03 13.14
C GLY A 319 15.26 3.30 14.31
N GLY A 320 14.02 2.82 14.25
CA GLY A 320 13.01 2.98 15.29
C GLY A 320 12.78 1.70 16.07
N LYS A 321 12.10 0.73 15.46
CA LYS A 321 11.83 -0.61 16.01
C LYS A 321 11.88 -1.67 14.93
N LEU A 322 12.33 -2.86 15.31
CA LEU A 322 12.19 -4.07 14.49
C LEU A 322 11.47 -5.14 15.30
N ILE A 323 10.23 -5.47 14.92
CA ILE A 323 9.40 -6.39 15.67
C ILE A 323 8.95 -7.54 14.79
N PHE A 324 9.28 -8.75 15.22
CA PHE A 324 8.70 -9.99 14.72
C PHE A 324 7.78 -10.55 15.79
N GLU A 325 6.47 -10.48 15.56
CA GLU A 325 5.46 -10.93 16.51
C GLU A 325 5.37 -12.46 16.59
N LYS A 326 4.86 -12.94 17.72
CA LYS A 326 4.50 -14.35 17.92
C LYS A 326 3.59 -14.84 16.79
N GLY A 327 3.96 -15.94 16.14
CA GLY A 327 3.26 -16.51 14.98
C GLY A 327 3.67 -15.95 13.61
N ALA A 328 4.57 -14.98 13.54
CA ALA A 328 5.22 -14.59 12.28
C ALA A 328 6.16 -15.71 11.78
N ASN A 329 6.31 -15.81 10.46
CA ASN A 329 7.27 -16.70 9.81
C ASN A 329 8.30 -15.83 9.10
N TYR A 330 9.57 -15.95 9.45
CA TYR A 330 10.61 -15.12 8.84
C TYR A 330 11.89 -15.88 8.51
N ALA A 331 12.56 -15.41 7.46
CA ALA A 331 13.89 -15.83 7.05
C ALA A 331 14.69 -14.61 6.60
N VAL A 332 15.78 -14.31 7.30
CA VAL A 332 16.65 -13.17 6.99
C VAL A 332 18.04 -13.71 6.74
N VAL A 333 18.61 -13.36 5.59
CA VAL A 333 19.88 -13.90 5.10
C VAL A 333 20.78 -12.78 4.61
N ASN A 334 21.98 -12.72 5.17
CA ASN A 334 23.12 -12.06 4.58
C ASN A 334 24.06 -13.12 3.99
N THR A 335 24.28 -13.07 2.69
CA THR A 335 25.21 -13.99 2.01
C THR A 335 26.66 -13.54 2.07
N ASN A 336 26.91 -12.31 2.55
CA ASN A 336 28.25 -11.77 2.71
C ASN A 336 28.78 -12.04 4.12
N PRO A 337 29.95 -12.69 4.27
CA PRO A 337 30.55 -12.99 5.58
C PRO A 337 30.86 -11.78 6.47
N ARG A 338 30.87 -10.55 5.92
CA ARG A 338 31.10 -9.31 6.69
C ARG A 338 29.80 -8.61 7.11
N GLY A 339 28.65 -9.02 6.58
CA GLY A 339 27.36 -8.45 6.91
C GLY A 339 26.67 -9.17 8.07
N ALA A 340 25.90 -8.41 8.86
CA ALA A 340 25.05 -8.95 9.92
C ALA A 340 23.62 -9.19 9.40
N ILE A 341 22.75 -9.77 10.23
CA ILE A 341 21.31 -9.89 9.91
C ILE A 341 20.52 -8.62 10.25
N PHE A 342 20.78 -8.01 11.41
CA PHE A 342 20.10 -6.80 11.90
C PHE A 342 21.12 -5.74 12.29
N GLY A 343 20.86 -4.49 11.90
CA GLY A 343 21.64 -3.32 12.27
C GLY A 343 20.79 -2.06 12.41
N SER A 344 21.41 -0.98 12.88
CA SER A 344 20.79 0.34 12.97
C SER A 344 21.83 1.46 13.00
N ASP A 345 21.48 2.61 12.42
CA ASP A 345 22.26 3.86 12.50
C ASP A 345 22.18 4.53 13.89
N VAL A 346 21.18 4.16 14.69
CA VAL A 346 20.91 4.70 16.03
C VAL A 346 20.63 3.55 17.02
N HIS A 347 20.41 3.87 18.30
CA HIS A 347 19.91 2.86 19.23
C HIS A 347 18.50 2.43 18.84
N THR A 348 18.32 1.14 18.57
CA THR A 348 17.05 0.57 18.14
C THR A 348 16.73 -0.69 18.92
N GLN A 349 15.49 -0.78 19.39
CA GLN A 349 14.97 -1.98 20.01
C GLN A 349 14.55 -3.00 18.94
N VAL A 350 15.04 -4.22 19.10
CA VAL A 350 14.61 -5.39 18.36
C VAL A 350 13.78 -6.28 19.28
N THR A 351 12.68 -6.82 18.76
CA THR A 351 11.86 -7.82 19.44
C THR A 351 11.69 -9.02 18.51
N LEU A 352 12.11 -10.20 18.99
CA LEU A 352 11.92 -11.46 18.27
C LEU A 352 11.05 -12.38 19.11
N GLN A 353 9.90 -12.75 18.56
CA GLN A 353 9.00 -13.74 19.14
C GLN A 353 8.84 -14.94 18.21
N SER A 354 8.74 -16.14 18.76
CA SER A 354 8.48 -17.36 18.01
C SER A 354 7.79 -18.44 18.84
N ASP A 355 6.83 -19.15 18.25
CA ASP A 355 6.14 -20.29 18.88
C ASP A 355 6.95 -21.59 18.87
N ASN A 356 7.83 -21.75 17.87
CA ASN A 356 8.48 -23.03 17.57
C ASN A 356 10.01 -22.98 17.72
N GLY A 357 10.53 -21.83 18.13
CA GLY A 357 11.96 -21.58 18.30
C GLY A 357 12.58 -20.81 17.14
N ILE A 358 13.88 -20.57 17.28
CA ILE A 358 14.70 -19.82 16.32
C ILE A 358 15.88 -20.69 15.91
N ARG A 359 16.24 -20.64 14.64
CA ARG A 359 17.45 -21.28 14.10
C ARG A 359 18.37 -20.22 13.52
N THR A 360 19.66 -20.34 13.78
CA THR A 360 20.67 -19.42 13.27
C THR A 360 21.86 -20.14 12.65
N TRP A 361 22.44 -19.50 11.65
CA TRP A 361 23.71 -19.88 11.05
C TRP A 361 24.68 -18.73 11.21
N ASN A 362 25.91 -19.08 11.60
CA ASN A 362 27.04 -18.17 11.61
C ASN A 362 27.29 -17.64 10.20
N ARG A 363 27.88 -16.43 10.09
CA ARG A 363 28.04 -15.72 8.81
C ARG A 363 28.72 -16.54 7.69
N GLU A 364 29.62 -17.46 8.04
CA GLU A 364 30.34 -18.31 7.07
C GLU A 364 29.56 -19.57 6.65
N ASN A 365 28.45 -19.87 7.34
CA ASN A 365 27.73 -21.13 7.26
C ASN A 365 26.32 -20.99 6.68
N VAL A 366 25.96 -19.83 6.10
CA VAL A 366 24.58 -19.51 5.69
C VAL A 366 24.00 -20.46 4.62
N THR A 367 24.86 -21.16 3.88
CA THR A 367 24.50 -22.17 2.87
C THR A 367 24.42 -23.59 3.43
N ASN A 368 24.82 -23.83 4.68
CA ASN A 368 24.74 -25.15 5.30
C ASN A 368 23.28 -25.55 5.50
N GLU A 369 23.01 -26.85 5.31
CA GLU A 369 21.67 -27.43 5.51
C GLU A 369 21.23 -27.29 6.98
N ASN A 370 22.11 -27.65 7.91
CA ASN A 370 21.83 -27.61 9.35
C ASN A 370 22.22 -26.26 9.97
N PRO A 371 21.43 -25.73 10.92
CA PRO A 371 21.79 -24.53 11.67
C PRO A 371 22.95 -24.78 12.63
N ASP A 372 23.73 -23.75 12.90
CA ASP A 372 24.77 -23.78 13.93
C ASP A 372 24.17 -23.77 15.34
N HIS A 373 23.03 -23.08 15.51
CA HIS A 373 22.27 -23.07 16.75
C HIS A 373 20.77 -23.26 16.49
N GLU A 374 20.14 -24.10 17.31
CA GLU A 374 18.70 -24.30 17.33
C GLU A 374 18.16 -24.04 18.74
N TYR A 375 17.49 -22.92 18.91
CA TYR A 375 16.88 -22.49 20.16
C TYR A 375 15.43 -22.98 20.18
N LYS A 376 15.19 -24.10 20.88
CA LYS A 376 13.89 -24.78 20.87
C LYS A 376 12.87 -24.12 21.80
N GLY A 377 11.59 -24.30 21.46
CA GLY A 377 10.46 -23.86 22.27
C GLY A 377 10.05 -22.42 22.02
N GLU A 378 9.09 -21.94 22.81
CA GLU A 378 8.62 -20.56 22.71
C GLU A 378 9.74 -19.58 23.07
N ILE A 379 10.00 -18.62 22.20
CA ILE A 379 10.96 -17.54 22.41
C ILE A 379 10.23 -16.22 22.43
N GLU A 380 10.46 -15.46 23.49
CA GLU A 380 10.19 -14.03 23.57
C GLU A 380 11.52 -13.37 23.96
N SER A 381 11.99 -12.47 23.11
CA SER A 381 13.25 -11.78 23.32
C SER A 381 13.18 -10.32 22.88
N SER A 382 13.93 -9.48 23.59
CA SER A 382 14.16 -8.09 23.20
C SER A 382 15.57 -7.68 23.56
N PHE A 383 16.17 -6.84 22.73
CA PHE A 383 17.52 -6.31 22.90
C PHE A 383 17.67 -5.02 22.10
N ASP A 384 18.66 -4.21 22.47
CA ASP A 384 19.00 -2.99 21.74
C ASP A 384 20.19 -3.24 20.81
N ILE A 385 20.17 -2.61 19.64
CA ILE A 385 21.27 -2.63 18.68
C ILE A 385 21.72 -1.23 18.28
N ILE A 386 23.00 -1.11 17.93
CA ILE A 386 23.59 0.05 17.24
C ILE A 386 24.78 -0.39 16.38
N GLY A 387 24.91 0.20 15.19
CA GLY A 387 25.89 -0.15 14.17
C GLY A 387 25.25 -0.92 13.01
N ILE A 388 25.88 -0.87 11.84
CA ILE A 388 25.29 -1.35 10.59
C ILE A 388 26.04 -2.52 9.93
N GLU A 389 27.27 -2.84 10.35
CA GLU A 389 28.08 -3.93 9.77
C GLU A 389 28.27 -5.07 10.78
N ASN A 390 29.24 -5.98 10.59
CA ASN A 390 29.59 -7.01 11.58
C ASN A 390 30.12 -6.48 12.94
N THR A 391 30.19 -5.16 13.13
CA THR A 391 30.53 -4.52 14.40
C THR A 391 29.30 -4.07 15.18
N VAL A 392 28.07 -4.46 14.76
CA VAL A 392 26.85 -4.15 15.51
C VAL A 392 27.03 -4.55 16.98
N THR A 393 26.76 -3.59 17.86
CA THR A 393 26.74 -3.80 19.31
C THR A 393 25.32 -4.16 19.71
N GLN A 394 25.20 -5.19 20.53
CA GLN A 394 23.94 -5.68 21.08
C GLN A 394 23.98 -5.55 22.60
N THR A 395 23.01 -4.87 23.20
CA THR A 395 22.92 -4.66 24.66
C THR A 395 21.52 -5.03 25.17
N ASP A 396 21.40 -5.07 26.50
CA ASP A 396 20.11 -5.17 27.20
C ASP A 396 19.25 -6.38 26.80
N MET A 397 19.92 -7.48 26.40
CA MET A 397 19.27 -8.73 26.03
C MET A 397 18.41 -9.28 27.18
N GLN A 398 17.12 -9.38 26.92
CA GLN A 398 16.14 -10.08 27.72
C GLN A 398 15.56 -11.22 26.88
N SER A 399 15.53 -12.44 27.41
CA SER A 399 14.78 -13.53 26.79
C SER A 399 14.32 -14.54 27.81
N ASN A 400 13.16 -15.16 27.54
CA ASN A 400 12.69 -16.34 28.27
C ASN A 400 13.50 -17.60 27.95
N ASN A 401 14.34 -17.60 26.91
CA ASN A 401 15.23 -18.69 26.54
C ASN A 401 16.68 -18.36 26.92
N THR A 402 17.23 -19.05 27.92
CA THR A 402 18.55 -18.74 28.48
C THR A 402 19.71 -19.01 27.52
N ASP A 403 19.56 -20.00 26.63
CA ASP A 403 20.57 -20.29 25.61
C ASP A 403 20.61 -19.18 24.57
N PHE A 404 19.44 -18.77 24.07
CA PHE A 404 19.32 -17.62 23.17
C PHE A 404 19.88 -16.34 23.80
N ALA A 405 19.50 -16.04 25.05
CA ALA A 405 19.97 -14.85 25.77
C ALA A 405 21.51 -14.78 25.92
N SER A 406 22.18 -15.93 26.03
CA SER A 406 23.62 -15.99 26.29
C SER A 406 24.49 -16.14 25.04
N THR A 407 23.93 -16.64 23.94
CA THR A 407 24.70 -17.00 22.74
C THR A 407 24.32 -16.21 21.48
N PHE A 408 23.07 -15.74 21.36
CA PHE A 408 22.65 -14.99 20.17
C PHE A 408 23.30 -13.60 20.12
N LYS A 409 24.01 -13.33 19.03
CA LYS A 409 24.51 -12.00 18.70
C LYS A 409 24.27 -11.72 17.22
N THR A 410 23.49 -10.69 16.90
CA THR A 410 23.20 -10.29 15.50
C THR A 410 24.47 -10.19 14.64
N LYS A 411 25.55 -9.66 15.22
CA LYS A 411 26.82 -9.53 14.52
C LYS A 411 27.37 -10.87 14.04
N GLU A 412 27.24 -11.96 14.80
CA GLU A 412 27.85 -13.26 14.50
C GLU A 412 27.01 -14.12 13.53
N VAL A 413 25.76 -13.72 13.29
CA VAL A 413 24.77 -14.48 12.52
C VAL A 413 24.65 -13.92 11.11
N GLY A 414 24.71 -14.80 10.10
CA GLY A 414 24.43 -14.46 8.70
C GLY A 414 23.06 -14.93 8.23
N LYS A 415 22.44 -15.88 8.92
CA LYS A 415 21.06 -16.31 8.63
C LYS A 415 20.31 -16.60 9.91
N ILE A 416 19.07 -16.12 9.97
CA ILE A 416 18.12 -16.41 11.04
C ILE A 416 16.78 -16.82 10.44
N THR A 417 16.16 -17.84 11.03
CA THR A 417 14.78 -18.21 10.71
C THR A 417 13.98 -18.38 11.99
N GLY A 418 12.73 -17.96 11.97
CA GLY A 418 11.77 -18.19 13.04
C GLY A 418 10.38 -18.55 12.50
N GLY A 419 9.59 -19.24 13.33
CA GLY A 419 8.29 -19.78 12.93
C GLY A 419 8.40 -21.14 12.24
N ASN A 420 7.47 -21.45 11.34
CA ASN A 420 7.38 -22.73 10.63
C ASN A 420 8.21 -22.78 9.33
N PHE A 421 9.23 -21.94 9.18
CA PHE A 421 10.18 -22.07 8.09
C PHE A 421 11.03 -23.34 8.32
N ASN A 422 10.61 -24.43 7.67
CA ASN A 422 11.50 -25.55 7.39
C ASN A 422 12.37 -25.13 6.21
N VAL A 423 13.69 -25.10 6.43
CA VAL A 423 14.69 -24.82 5.40
C VAL A 423 14.69 -25.95 4.37
#